data_AF-A0A2L0I9L2-F1
#
_entry.id   AF-A0A2L0I9L2-F1
#
_cell.length_a   1.000
_cell.length_b   1.000
_cell.length_c   1.000
_cell.angle_alpha   90.00
_cell.angle_beta   90.00
_cell.angle_gamma   90.00
#
_symmetry.space_group_name_H-M   'P 1'
#
loop_
_entity.id
_entity.type
_entity.pdbx_description
1 polymer ?
#
loop_
_entity_poly.entity_id
_entity_poly.type
_entity_poly.pdbx_seq_one_letter_code
_entity_poly.pdbx_strand_id
1 'polypeptide(L)'
;MNLFIQRIEEVNQGWIEVIPFNENLIFLKGEKGEYDFLFKNQRDEEFKHQIYEPYLKRADVPKFDDEYHFKRWFYFEFKGNRQQQSHQAETEYYFSGGKACDYPGTEELLKRSLYIDYAKTLVDLGSSIELPKFQKIRLENGKCLMVSDLIPIEDFQEFLISNPLYLEGRADVFEQEGLLDNLESVNADEDTSLPVSLTWYDVMAFISWFNRKNKVESRLLTYDEFIEVSPFSEKIDDDSGLSFYSPPLNRTFNGETSFIGQPNEEFEYNCLSFYDENGDKIFGHPPYMKEKSFQKIQLKFEDVKYLEKHELRFIDSKNFGEWLNNKTCVCCKTLTGFYNYIAKPTPVLDSTGKYKGRKTGFRLCYELKD
;
A
#
# COMPACT_ATOMS: atom_id res chain seq x y z
N MET A 1 31.55 12.93 -0.11
CA MET A 1 32.98 12.55 -0.12
C MET A 1 33.44 12.51 1.33
N ASN A 2 33.82 11.33 1.83
CA ASN A 2 33.88 11.03 3.25
C ASN A 2 35.17 11.58 3.86
N LEU A 3 35.09 12.67 4.63
CA LEU A 3 36.22 13.36 5.28
C LEU A 3 37.13 12.41 6.08
N PHE A 4 36.57 11.29 6.56
CA PHE A 4 37.31 10.25 7.25
C PHE A 4 38.32 9.53 6.34
N ILE A 5 37.94 9.18 5.12
CA ILE A 5 38.79 8.44 4.17
C ILE A 5 39.92 9.32 3.61
N GLN A 6 39.66 10.59 3.31
CA GLN A 6 40.71 11.53 2.89
C GLN A 6 41.78 11.71 3.97
N ARG A 7 41.37 11.74 5.24
CA ARG A 7 42.29 11.82 6.37
C ARG A 7 43.07 10.54 6.61
N ILE A 8 42.54 9.39 6.21
CA ILE A 8 43.23 8.09 6.23
C ILE A 8 44.39 8.08 5.22
N GLU A 9 44.21 8.66 4.03
CA GLU A 9 45.25 8.59 2.99
C GLU A 9 46.44 9.55 3.21
N GLU A 10 46.31 10.54 4.10
CA GLU A 10 47.31 11.61 4.31
C GLU A 10 48.36 11.33 5.40
N VAL A 11 48.23 10.27 6.20
CA VAL A 11 49.09 10.07 7.40
C VAL A 11 49.85 8.73 7.33
N ASN A 12 51.10 8.67 7.77
CA ASN A 12 52.05 7.58 7.47
C ASN A 12 52.43 6.64 8.64
N GLN A 13 51.76 6.69 9.81
CA GLN A 13 52.07 5.84 10.98
C GLN A 13 50.80 5.46 11.75
N GLY A 14 50.47 4.19 12.02
CA GLY A 14 49.18 3.75 12.60
C GLY A 14 48.63 4.58 13.78
N TRP A 15 47.42 5.14 13.60
CA TRP A 15 46.91 6.30 14.36
C TRP A 15 46.11 5.98 15.64
N ILE A 16 45.77 4.71 15.90
CA ILE A 16 44.84 4.33 16.96
C ILE A 16 45.23 2.97 17.55
N GLU A 17 45.51 2.93 18.86
CA GLU A 17 45.65 1.69 19.62
C GLU A 17 44.25 1.13 19.94
N VAL A 18 43.93 -0.07 19.45
CA VAL A 18 42.65 -0.75 19.73
C VAL A 18 42.80 -1.62 20.98
N ILE A 19 42.14 -1.24 22.06
CA ILE A 19 42.20 -1.93 23.36
C ILE A 19 40.88 -2.69 23.55
N PRO A 20 40.88 -4.03 23.45
CA PRO A 20 39.68 -4.82 23.69
C PRO A 20 39.34 -4.83 25.19
N PHE A 21 38.11 -4.46 25.55
CA PHE A 21 37.62 -4.56 26.94
C PHE A 21 36.81 -5.84 27.15
N ASN A 22 35.85 -6.10 26.25
CA ASN A 22 35.10 -7.36 26.19
C ASN A 22 34.58 -7.61 24.77
N GLU A 23 33.77 -8.65 24.56
CA GLU A 23 33.23 -9.00 23.25
C GLU A 23 32.37 -7.91 22.58
N ASN A 24 31.89 -6.95 23.34
CA ASN A 24 30.95 -5.91 22.92
C ASN A 24 31.49 -4.49 23.02
N LEU A 25 32.69 -4.28 23.57
CA LEU A 25 33.26 -2.95 23.79
C LEU A 25 34.75 -2.95 23.50
N ILE A 26 35.17 -2.02 22.65
CA ILE A 26 36.58 -1.70 22.40
C ILE A 26 36.83 -0.23 22.71
N PHE A 27 38.03 0.08 23.18
CA PHE A 27 38.52 1.44 23.31
C PHE A 27 39.50 1.75 22.19
N LEU A 28 39.42 2.96 21.66
CA LEU A 28 40.31 3.52 20.65
C LEU A 28 41.17 4.56 21.36
N LYS A 29 42.49 4.35 21.45
CA LYS A 29 43.40 5.28 22.10
C LYS A 29 44.27 6.00 21.08
N GLY A 30 44.26 7.32 21.13
CA GLY A 30 45.12 8.21 20.33
C GLY A 30 46.51 8.38 20.94
N GLU A 31 47.44 8.90 20.14
CA GLU A 31 48.85 9.04 20.53
C GLU A 31 49.09 9.96 21.74
N LYS A 32 48.18 10.92 22.00
CA LYS A 32 48.33 11.90 23.10
C LYS A 32 47.49 11.56 24.33
N GLY A 33 47.01 10.31 24.43
CA GLY A 33 46.19 9.85 25.54
C GLY A 33 44.71 10.19 25.41
N GLU A 34 44.25 10.66 24.24
CA GLU A 34 42.83 10.71 23.92
C GLU A 34 42.27 9.28 23.85
N TYR A 35 40.99 9.11 24.20
CA TYR A 35 40.29 7.86 24.02
C TYR A 35 38.88 8.07 23.48
N ASP A 36 38.42 7.11 22.69
CA ASP A 36 37.04 6.92 22.27
C ASP A 36 36.66 5.44 22.52
N PHE A 37 35.39 5.10 22.40
CA PHE A 37 34.93 3.73 22.57
C PHE A 37 33.90 3.37 21.51
N LEU A 38 33.90 2.09 21.13
CA LEU A 38 32.93 1.56 20.19
C LEU A 38 32.21 0.38 20.83
N PHE A 39 30.90 0.48 20.90
CA PHE A 39 30.05 -0.67 21.22
C PHE A 39 29.77 -1.48 19.95
N LYS A 40 29.95 -2.78 20.07
CA LYS A 40 29.58 -3.72 19.01
C LYS A 40 28.10 -3.55 18.70
N ASN A 41 27.80 -3.36 17.41
CA ASN A 41 26.45 -3.14 16.90
C ASN A 41 25.74 -1.88 17.46
N GLN A 42 26.48 -0.87 17.89
CA GLN A 42 25.89 0.45 18.13
C GLN A 42 25.25 1.00 16.84
N ARG A 43 24.23 1.83 17.01
CA ARG A 43 23.47 2.45 15.92
C ARG A 43 23.51 3.97 16.12
N ASP A 44 23.60 4.70 15.01
CA ASP A 44 23.64 6.15 15.01
C ASP A 44 22.25 6.77 15.22
N GLU A 45 21.20 6.03 14.85
CA GLU A 45 19.81 6.44 14.95
C GLU A 45 19.00 5.39 15.72
N GLU A 46 17.98 5.85 16.44
CA GLU A 46 17.01 4.97 17.09
C GLU A 46 16.08 4.32 16.05
N PHE A 47 15.61 3.11 16.35
CA PHE A 47 14.65 2.43 15.50
C PHE A 47 13.27 3.08 15.57
N LYS A 48 12.75 3.51 14.42
CA LYS A 48 11.39 4.04 14.29
C LYS A 48 10.39 2.89 14.25
N HIS A 49 9.69 2.68 15.37
CA HIS A 49 8.66 1.65 15.48
C HIS A 49 7.36 1.99 14.74
N GLN A 50 7.11 3.27 14.49
CA GLN A 50 5.84 3.79 13.96
C GLN A 50 6.06 4.29 12.54
N ILE A 51 6.21 3.36 11.60
CA ILE A 51 6.56 3.69 10.21
C ILE A 51 5.40 4.30 9.41
N TYR A 52 4.19 4.27 9.95
CA TYR A 52 2.96 4.77 9.34
C TYR A 52 2.29 5.87 10.19
N GLU A 53 3.01 6.46 11.14
CA GLU A 53 2.51 7.64 11.84
C GLU A 53 2.24 8.79 10.83
N PRO A 54 1.14 9.56 10.99
CA PRO A 54 0.15 9.46 12.07
C PRO A 54 -1.02 8.48 11.79
N TYR A 55 -1.07 7.88 10.59
CA TYR A 55 -2.26 7.17 10.06
C TYR A 55 -2.55 5.81 10.69
N LEU A 56 -1.52 5.06 11.12
CA LEU A 56 -1.70 3.71 11.67
C LEU A 56 -0.86 3.50 12.93
N LYS A 57 -1.51 3.06 14.00
CA LYS A 57 -0.83 2.66 15.23
C LYS A 57 -0.11 1.34 14.99
N ARG A 58 1.04 1.13 15.62
CA ARG A 58 1.80 -0.14 15.58
C ARG A 58 0.96 -1.38 15.85
N ALA A 59 -0.01 -1.30 16.76
CA ALA A 59 -0.89 -2.44 17.10
C ALA A 59 -1.84 -2.83 15.96
N ASP A 60 -2.05 -1.92 15.01
CA ASP A 60 -2.95 -2.09 13.88
C ASP A 60 -2.20 -2.46 12.59
N VAL A 61 -0.87 -2.54 12.62
CA VAL A 61 -0.05 -3.07 11.52
C VAL A 61 -0.19 -4.60 11.47
N PRO A 62 -0.73 -5.19 10.40
CA PRO A 62 -0.84 -6.65 10.27
C PRO A 62 0.52 -7.34 10.20
N LYS A 63 0.59 -8.60 10.62
CA LYS A 63 1.85 -9.38 10.62
C LYS A 63 2.40 -9.71 9.22
N PHE A 64 1.60 -9.58 8.17
CA PHE A 64 2.08 -9.78 6.81
C PHE A 64 2.76 -8.53 6.24
N ASP A 65 2.72 -7.39 6.94
CA ASP A 65 3.38 -6.16 6.49
C ASP A 65 4.90 -6.32 6.48
N ASP A 66 5.41 -6.67 5.30
CA ASP A 66 6.80 -7.04 5.09
C ASP A 66 7.77 -5.87 5.33
N GLU A 67 7.33 -4.63 5.14
CA GLU A 67 8.18 -3.45 5.29
C GLU A 67 8.61 -3.23 6.75
N TYR A 68 7.66 -3.27 7.69
CA TYR A 68 7.99 -3.17 9.11
C TYR A 68 8.91 -4.32 9.57
N HIS A 69 8.59 -5.54 9.15
CA HIS A 69 9.35 -6.73 9.52
C HIS A 69 10.79 -6.68 9.00
N PHE A 70 10.97 -6.29 7.73
CA PHE A 70 12.28 -6.12 7.14
C PHE A 70 13.09 -5.03 7.85
N LYS A 71 12.50 -3.84 8.06
CA LYS A 71 13.18 -2.72 8.75
C LYS A 71 13.62 -3.14 10.15
N ARG A 72 12.76 -3.82 10.90
CA ARG A 72 13.08 -4.32 12.24
C ARG A 72 14.21 -5.34 12.21
N TRP A 73 14.12 -6.35 11.34
CA TRP A 73 15.17 -7.37 11.19
C TRP A 73 16.51 -6.74 10.81
N PHE A 74 16.50 -5.85 9.82
CA PHE A 74 17.69 -5.15 9.35
C PHE A 74 18.32 -4.28 10.43
N TYR A 75 17.53 -3.71 11.35
CA TYR A 75 18.05 -2.92 12.46
C TYR A 75 18.65 -3.78 13.59
N PHE A 76 17.88 -4.75 14.10
CA PHE A 76 18.21 -5.50 15.31
C PHE A 76 19.03 -6.78 15.07
N GLU A 77 18.83 -7.45 13.95
CA GLU A 77 19.30 -8.83 13.76
C GLU A 77 20.40 -8.93 12.70
N PHE A 78 20.39 -8.06 11.69
CA PHE A 78 21.46 -8.03 10.69
C PHE A 78 22.82 -7.65 11.31
N LYS A 79 23.83 -8.50 11.08
CA LYS A 79 25.19 -8.35 11.64
C LYS A 79 26.23 -7.88 10.62
N GLY A 80 25.84 -7.71 9.36
CA GLY A 80 26.76 -7.26 8.30
C GLY A 80 27.01 -5.76 8.29
N ASN A 81 27.90 -5.32 7.41
CA ASN A 81 28.11 -3.90 7.14
C ASN A 81 26.96 -3.36 6.27
N ARG A 82 26.09 -2.55 6.87
CA ARG A 82 24.88 -2.02 6.22
C ARG A 82 25.18 -1.10 5.04
N GLN A 83 26.18 -0.24 5.16
CA GLN A 83 26.56 0.69 4.10
C GLN A 83 27.13 -0.08 2.90
N GLN A 84 28.00 -1.05 3.17
CA GLN A 84 28.54 -1.92 2.14
C GLN A 84 27.44 -2.73 1.46
N GLN A 85 26.52 -3.33 2.22
CA GLN A 85 25.43 -4.13 1.67
C GLN A 85 24.49 -3.29 0.80
N SER A 86 24.16 -2.07 1.24
CA SER A 86 23.37 -1.12 0.46
C SER A 86 24.04 -0.79 -0.88
N HIS A 87 25.34 -0.49 -0.84
CA HIS A 87 26.13 -0.21 -2.04
C HIS A 87 26.22 -1.42 -2.98
N GLN A 88 26.41 -2.63 -2.43
CA GLN A 88 26.47 -3.87 -3.22
C GLN A 88 25.12 -4.16 -3.90
N ALA A 89 24.02 -4.04 -3.18
CA ALA A 89 22.68 -4.25 -3.74
C ALA A 89 22.37 -3.29 -4.91
N GLU A 90 22.72 -2.02 -4.76
CA GLU A 90 22.59 -1.03 -5.84
C GLU A 90 23.52 -1.33 -7.03
N THR A 91 24.77 -1.71 -6.74
CA THR A 91 25.76 -2.06 -7.76
C THR A 91 25.30 -3.28 -8.58
N GLU A 92 24.81 -4.34 -7.93
CA GLU A 92 24.27 -5.54 -8.58
C GLU A 92 23.04 -5.25 -9.45
N TYR A 93 22.18 -4.31 -9.04
CA TYR A 93 21.05 -3.88 -9.85
C TYR A 93 21.50 -3.29 -11.19
N TYR A 94 22.47 -2.38 -11.18
CA TYR A 94 22.99 -1.80 -12.43
C TYR A 94 23.80 -2.82 -13.24
N PHE A 95 24.57 -3.70 -12.61
CA PHE A 95 25.30 -4.76 -13.32
C PHE A 95 24.39 -5.80 -13.98
N SER A 96 23.21 -6.06 -13.42
CA SER A 96 22.21 -6.96 -14.00
C SER A 96 21.36 -6.31 -15.10
N GLY A 97 21.67 -5.06 -15.50
CA GLY A 97 21.00 -4.35 -16.58
C GLY A 97 19.83 -3.46 -16.13
N GLY A 98 19.67 -3.25 -14.81
CA GLY A 98 18.71 -2.31 -14.26
C GLY A 98 18.94 -0.88 -14.75
N LYS A 99 17.85 -0.15 -15.02
CA LYS A 99 17.88 1.22 -15.52
C LYS A 99 17.44 2.21 -14.45
N ALA A 100 17.88 3.46 -14.57
CA ALA A 100 17.48 4.53 -13.66
C ALA A 100 15.97 4.80 -13.69
N CYS A 101 15.31 4.63 -14.84
CA CYS A 101 13.85 4.81 -14.98
C CYS A 101 13.04 3.76 -14.21
N ASP A 102 13.63 2.58 -13.97
CA ASP A 102 12.97 1.44 -13.32
C ASP A 102 13.52 1.22 -11.90
N TYR A 103 14.29 2.18 -11.37
CA TYR A 103 14.98 2.04 -10.08
C TYR A 103 13.95 1.90 -8.95
N PRO A 104 13.92 0.75 -8.25
CA PRO A 104 12.87 0.46 -7.27
C PRO A 104 13.11 1.12 -5.90
N GLY A 105 14.25 1.81 -5.73
CA GLY A 105 14.67 2.40 -4.46
C GLY A 105 15.64 1.49 -3.69
N THR A 106 16.48 2.12 -2.87
CA THR A 106 17.56 1.45 -2.15
C THR A 106 17.05 0.40 -1.15
N GLU A 107 15.96 0.68 -0.43
CA GLU A 107 15.39 -0.26 0.55
C GLU A 107 14.91 -1.56 -0.11
N GLU A 108 14.26 -1.45 -1.28
CA GLU A 108 13.74 -2.61 -2.00
C GLU A 108 14.87 -3.46 -2.61
N LEU A 109 15.91 -2.83 -3.19
CA LEU A 109 17.10 -3.56 -3.64
C LEU A 109 17.79 -4.27 -2.49
N LEU A 110 17.97 -3.57 -1.37
CA LEU A 110 18.56 -4.13 -0.17
C LEU A 110 17.76 -5.34 0.33
N LYS A 111 16.43 -5.23 0.41
CA LYS A 111 15.55 -6.33 0.80
C LYS A 111 15.69 -7.54 -0.12
N ARG A 112 15.72 -7.33 -1.44
CA ARG A 112 15.93 -8.41 -2.42
C ARG A 112 17.28 -9.10 -2.22
N SER A 113 18.35 -8.33 -2.04
CA SER A 113 19.70 -8.87 -1.83
C SER A 113 19.81 -9.71 -0.56
N LEU A 114 19.05 -9.38 0.47
CA LEU A 114 19.08 -10.03 1.78
C LEU A 114 17.94 -11.03 2.00
N TYR A 115 17.10 -11.28 0.99
CA TYR A 115 15.85 -12.00 1.16
C TYR A 115 16.05 -13.40 1.72
N ILE A 116 17.09 -14.14 1.29
CA ILE A 116 17.36 -15.49 1.78
C ILE A 116 17.59 -15.52 3.29
N ASP A 117 18.30 -14.53 3.84
CA ASP A 117 18.58 -14.47 5.27
C ASP A 117 17.40 -13.91 6.05
N TYR A 118 16.74 -12.90 5.51
CA TYR A 118 15.53 -12.31 6.08
C TYR A 118 14.37 -13.33 6.14
N ALA A 119 14.14 -14.10 5.07
CA ALA A 119 13.05 -15.07 4.96
C ALA A 119 13.10 -16.15 6.05
N LYS A 120 14.29 -16.48 6.59
CA LYS A 120 14.45 -17.43 7.70
C LYS A 120 13.81 -16.93 9.02
N THR A 121 13.52 -15.63 9.11
CA THR A 121 12.92 -14.99 10.28
C THR A 121 11.42 -14.78 10.16
N LEU A 122 10.87 -15.00 8.95
CA LEU A 122 9.45 -14.83 8.69
C LEU A 122 8.65 -15.94 9.36
N VAL A 123 7.55 -15.54 9.99
CA VAL A 123 6.59 -16.47 10.57
C VAL A 123 5.69 -16.99 9.46
N ASP A 124 5.43 -18.29 9.48
CA ASP A 124 4.47 -18.90 8.58
C ASP A 124 3.04 -18.47 8.95
N LEU A 125 2.41 -17.77 8.01
CA LEU A 125 1.08 -17.18 8.16
C LEU A 125 -0.05 -18.11 7.68
N GLY A 126 0.26 -19.31 7.19
CA GLY A 126 -0.77 -20.26 6.78
C GLY A 126 -1.60 -20.73 7.97
N SER A 127 -2.88 -20.98 7.73
CA SER A 127 -3.87 -21.38 8.73
C SER A 127 -4.50 -22.72 8.36
N SER A 128 -4.91 -23.52 9.35
CA SER A 128 -5.72 -24.72 9.15
C SER A 128 -7.22 -24.47 9.31
N ILE A 129 -7.62 -23.20 9.51
CA ILE A 129 -9.02 -22.81 9.74
C ILE A 129 -9.68 -22.50 8.40
N GLU A 130 -10.77 -23.17 8.08
CA GLU A 130 -11.63 -22.81 6.93
C GLU A 130 -12.76 -21.88 7.41
N LEU A 131 -12.76 -20.63 6.94
CA LEU A 131 -13.81 -19.66 7.24
C LEU A 131 -15.01 -19.84 6.29
N PRO A 132 -16.26 -19.83 6.79
CA PRO A 132 -17.43 -20.23 6.01
C PRO A 132 -17.80 -19.29 4.85
N LYS A 133 -17.42 -18.01 4.91
CA LYS A 133 -17.65 -17.01 3.85
C LYS A 133 -16.47 -16.88 2.86
N PHE A 134 -15.52 -17.82 2.91
CA PHE A 134 -14.33 -17.81 2.06
C PHE A 134 -14.36 -19.00 1.11
N GLN A 135 -13.96 -18.76 -0.13
CA GLN A 135 -13.87 -19.76 -1.18
C GLN A 135 -12.48 -20.39 -1.20
N LYS A 136 -12.45 -21.72 -1.23
CA LYS A 136 -11.22 -22.50 -1.31
C LYS A 136 -10.78 -22.60 -2.77
N ILE A 137 -9.65 -21.98 -3.11
CA ILE A 137 -9.12 -21.90 -4.47
C ILE A 137 -7.70 -22.47 -4.48
N ARG A 138 -7.46 -23.45 -5.34
CA ARG A 138 -6.12 -23.99 -5.57
C ARG A 138 -5.50 -23.28 -6.76
N LEU A 139 -4.35 -22.65 -6.51
CA LEU A 139 -3.60 -21.93 -7.53
C LEU A 139 -2.69 -22.85 -8.35
N GLU A 140 -2.28 -22.41 -9.53
CA GLU A 140 -1.37 -23.09 -10.46
C GLU A 140 -0.01 -23.41 -9.82
N ASN A 141 0.47 -22.52 -8.96
CA ASN A 141 1.70 -22.71 -8.20
C ASN A 141 1.56 -23.76 -7.07
N GLY A 142 0.39 -24.36 -6.91
CA GLY A 142 0.09 -25.41 -5.94
C GLY A 142 -0.46 -24.93 -4.61
N LYS A 143 -0.41 -23.61 -4.32
CA LYS A 143 -0.95 -23.03 -3.07
C LYS A 143 -2.46 -23.21 -3.00
N CYS A 144 -2.97 -23.46 -1.79
CA CYS A 144 -4.41 -23.43 -1.52
C CYS A 144 -4.73 -22.15 -0.77
N LEU A 145 -5.52 -21.26 -1.36
CA LEU A 145 -5.99 -20.04 -0.71
C LEU A 145 -7.45 -20.17 -0.28
N MET A 146 -7.78 -19.58 0.85
CA MET A 146 -9.13 -19.21 1.21
C MET A 146 -9.30 -17.75 0.84
N VAL A 147 -10.27 -17.41 -0.01
CA VAL A 147 -10.47 -16.05 -0.54
C VAL A 147 -11.89 -15.57 -0.25
N SER A 148 -12.05 -14.38 0.32
CA SER A 148 -13.36 -13.79 0.56
C SER A 148 -13.93 -13.15 -0.71
N ASP A 149 -15.24 -12.95 -0.72
CA ASP A 149 -15.83 -11.93 -1.59
C ASP A 149 -15.37 -10.51 -1.18
N LEU A 150 -15.77 -9.48 -1.91
CA LEU A 150 -15.55 -8.08 -1.50
C LEU A 150 -16.11 -7.86 -0.10
N ILE A 151 -15.33 -7.19 0.74
CA ILE A 151 -15.78 -6.87 2.10
C ILE A 151 -16.93 -5.87 2.00
N PRO A 152 -18.11 -6.17 2.57
CA PRO A 152 -19.27 -5.29 2.49
C PRO A 152 -19.20 -4.14 3.50
N ILE A 153 -20.00 -3.10 3.28
CA ILE A 153 -20.11 -1.95 4.20
C ILE A 153 -20.56 -2.41 5.60
N GLU A 154 -21.45 -3.39 5.70
CA GLU A 154 -21.91 -3.93 6.99
C GLU A 154 -20.79 -4.55 7.85
N ASP A 155 -19.83 -5.24 7.23
CA ASP A 155 -18.69 -5.82 7.94
C ASP A 155 -17.77 -4.71 8.47
N PHE A 156 -17.61 -3.62 7.71
CA PHE A 156 -16.88 -2.43 8.17
C PHE A 156 -17.60 -1.70 9.29
N GLN A 157 -18.93 -1.59 9.25
CA GLN A 157 -19.73 -1.05 10.35
C GLN A 157 -19.54 -1.85 11.64
N GLU A 158 -19.50 -3.19 11.55
CA GLU A 158 -19.21 -4.06 12.70
C GLU A 158 -17.81 -3.77 13.29
N PHE A 159 -16.82 -3.59 12.42
CA PHE A 159 -15.47 -3.20 12.83
C PHE A 159 -15.47 -1.87 13.59
N LEU A 160 -16.15 -0.84 13.08
CA LEU A 160 -16.23 0.47 13.73
C LEU A 160 -16.90 0.39 15.12
N ILE A 161 -18.00 -0.36 15.24
CA ILE A 161 -18.70 -0.58 16.52
C ILE A 161 -17.78 -1.28 17.52
N SER A 162 -16.98 -2.23 17.05
CA SER A 162 -16.06 -3.00 17.89
C SER A 162 -14.77 -2.25 18.26
N ASN A 163 -14.43 -1.16 17.55
CA ASN A 163 -13.16 -0.43 17.71
C ASN A 163 -13.37 1.10 17.77
N PRO A 164 -14.09 1.62 18.77
CA PRO A 164 -14.36 3.07 18.88
C PRO A 164 -13.09 3.92 18.99
N LEU A 165 -12.05 3.43 19.67
CA LEU A 165 -10.75 4.12 19.81
C LEU A 165 -9.99 4.28 18.48
N TYR A 166 -10.28 3.42 17.49
CA TYR A 166 -9.73 3.59 16.15
C TYR A 166 -10.45 4.74 15.44
N LEU A 167 -11.79 4.81 15.55
CA LEU A 167 -12.59 5.88 14.95
C LEU A 167 -12.20 7.26 15.50
N GLU A 168 -12.04 7.38 16.82
CA GLU A 168 -11.58 8.61 17.48
C GLU A 168 -10.20 9.04 16.94
N GLY A 169 -9.23 8.13 16.95
CA GLY A 169 -7.88 8.44 16.46
C GLY A 169 -7.86 8.80 14.98
N ARG A 170 -8.71 8.17 14.17
CA ARG A 170 -8.83 8.51 12.74
C ARG A 170 -9.41 9.91 12.54
N ALA A 171 -10.40 10.31 13.35
CA ALA A 171 -10.97 11.65 13.30
C ALA A 171 -9.92 12.72 13.63
N ASP A 172 -9.09 12.48 14.65
CA ASP A 172 -7.99 13.39 15.00
C ASP A 172 -7.01 13.57 13.82
N VAL A 173 -6.62 12.48 13.15
CA VAL A 173 -5.72 12.54 11.99
C VAL A 173 -6.39 13.27 10.82
N PHE A 174 -7.67 13.01 10.57
CA PHE A 174 -8.43 13.71 9.54
C PHE A 174 -8.47 15.22 9.78
N GLU A 175 -8.68 15.65 11.02
CA GLU A 175 -8.71 17.08 11.39
C GLU A 175 -7.34 17.76 11.31
N GLN A 176 -6.27 17.05 11.71
CA GLN A 176 -4.91 17.61 11.78
C GLN A 176 -4.20 17.62 10.43
N GLU A 177 -4.24 16.50 9.70
CA GLU A 177 -3.49 16.33 8.45
C GLU A 177 -4.32 16.80 7.24
N GLY A 178 -5.65 16.69 7.29
CA GLY A 178 -6.55 17.13 6.23
C GLY A 178 -6.42 16.38 4.90
N LEU A 179 -5.70 15.26 4.87
CA LEU A 179 -5.41 14.48 3.65
C LEU A 179 -6.19 13.15 3.56
N LEU A 180 -6.68 12.61 4.68
CA LEU A 180 -7.48 11.38 4.68
C LEU A 180 -8.85 11.62 4.04
N ASP A 181 -9.30 10.71 3.19
CA ASP A 181 -10.68 10.75 2.70
C ASP A 181 -11.72 10.53 3.82
N ASN A 182 -12.85 11.23 3.72
CA ASN A 182 -14.03 11.02 4.55
C ASN A 182 -14.73 9.72 4.14
N LEU A 183 -14.66 8.69 4.99
CA LEU A 183 -15.23 7.37 4.71
C LEU A 183 -16.75 7.38 4.60
N GLU A 184 -17.45 8.27 5.32
CA GLU A 184 -18.90 8.38 5.19
C GLU A 184 -19.29 8.81 3.79
N SER A 185 -18.50 9.70 3.17
CA SER A 185 -18.79 10.21 1.84
C SER A 185 -18.67 9.16 0.72
N VAL A 186 -18.03 8.02 0.97
CA VAL A 186 -17.84 6.95 -0.03
C VAL A 186 -18.51 5.63 0.37
N ASN A 187 -19.14 5.56 1.55
CA ASN A 187 -19.80 4.36 2.07
C ASN A 187 -21.22 4.64 2.61
N ALA A 188 -21.84 5.75 2.20
CA ALA A 188 -23.21 6.13 2.56
C ALA A 188 -24.28 5.51 1.63
N ASP A 189 -23.98 4.37 1.01
CA ASP A 189 -24.94 3.61 0.21
C ASP A 189 -26.00 2.99 1.13
N GLU A 190 -27.27 2.99 0.70
CA GLU A 190 -28.38 2.42 1.49
C GLU A 190 -28.27 0.89 1.59
N ASP A 191 -27.80 0.25 0.53
CA ASP A 191 -27.51 -1.19 0.51
C ASP A 191 -26.13 -1.44 1.13
N THR A 192 -26.12 -1.87 2.39
CA THR A 192 -24.90 -2.17 3.14
C THR A 192 -24.20 -3.47 2.72
N SER A 193 -24.83 -4.27 1.85
CA SER A 193 -24.20 -5.46 1.27
C SER A 193 -23.22 -5.13 0.14
N LEU A 194 -23.23 -3.87 -0.33
CA LEU A 194 -22.29 -3.38 -1.33
C LEU A 194 -20.86 -3.29 -0.76
N PRO A 195 -19.84 -3.39 -1.62
CA PRO A 195 -18.45 -3.33 -1.20
C PRO A 195 -18.08 -2.02 -0.51
N VAL A 196 -17.36 -2.12 0.61
CA VAL A 196 -16.80 -0.96 1.29
C VAL A 196 -15.61 -0.40 0.50
N SER A 197 -15.48 0.92 0.48
CA SER A 197 -14.35 1.66 -0.08
C SER A 197 -13.56 2.34 1.02
N LEU A 198 -12.29 1.97 1.17
CA LEU A 198 -11.42 2.40 2.27
C LEU A 198 -10.07 2.92 1.78
N THR A 199 -9.40 3.74 2.59
CA THR A 199 -7.98 4.05 2.38
C THR A 199 -7.13 2.83 2.72
N TRP A 200 -5.89 2.76 2.24
CA TRP A 200 -5.02 1.62 2.53
C TRP A 200 -4.79 1.44 4.05
N TYR A 201 -4.62 2.54 4.79
CA TYR A 201 -4.44 2.50 6.24
C TYR A 201 -5.65 1.92 6.96
N ASP A 202 -6.86 2.29 6.51
CA ASP A 202 -8.11 1.78 7.06
C ASP A 202 -8.28 0.27 6.77
N VAL A 203 -7.85 -0.19 5.58
CA VAL A 203 -7.80 -1.62 5.24
C VAL A 203 -6.85 -2.37 6.16
N MET A 204 -5.66 -1.84 6.45
CA MET A 204 -4.71 -2.50 7.36
C MET A 204 -5.26 -2.64 8.77
N ALA A 205 -5.89 -1.58 9.31
CA ALA A 205 -6.54 -1.62 10.62
C ALA A 205 -7.67 -2.65 10.66
N PHE A 206 -8.49 -2.70 9.61
CA PHE A 206 -9.55 -3.70 9.47
C PHE A 206 -8.99 -5.12 9.46
N ILE A 207 -7.95 -5.40 8.66
CA ILE A 207 -7.34 -6.74 8.60
C ILE A 207 -6.77 -7.15 9.95
N SER A 208 -6.10 -6.22 10.64
CA SER A 208 -5.53 -6.49 11.97
C SER A 208 -6.61 -6.89 12.98
N TRP A 209 -7.76 -6.20 12.98
CA TRP A 209 -8.93 -6.61 13.76
C TRP A 209 -9.51 -7.95 13.31
N PHE A 210 -9.71 -8.14 12.01
CA PHE A 210 -10.26 -9.36 11.43
C PHE A 210 -9.44 -10.59 11.82
N ASN A 211 -8.11 -10.48 11.77
CA ASN A 211 -7.18 -11.54 12.15
C ASN A 211 -7.30 -11.88 13.64
N ARG A 212 -7.40 -10.87 14.52
CA ARG A 212 -7.61 -11.07 15.96
C ARG A 212 -8.93 -11.77 16.26
N LYS A 213 -10.00 -11.39 15.55
CA LYS A 213 -11.36 -11.94 15.72
C LYS A 213 -11.44 -13.39 15.24
N ASN A 214 -10.91 -13.67 14.04
CA ASN A 214 -11.08 -14.97 13.38
C ASN A 214 -9.90 -15.95 13.58
N LYS A 215 -8.83 -15.52 14.26
CA LYS A 215 -7.62 -16.33 14.52
C LYS A 215 -6.94 -16.88 13.26
N VAL A 216 -7.03 -16.10 12.17
CA VAL A 216 -6.30 -16.34 10.91
C VAL A 216 -5.34 -15.19 10.66
N GLU A 217 -4.38 -15.37 9.77
CA GLU A 217 -3.48 -14.30 9.31
C GLU A 217 -3.83 -13.94 7.86
N SER A 218 -4.99 -13.30 7.70
CA SER A 218 -5.42 -12.81 6.39
C SER A 218 -4.59 -11.62 5.92
N ARG A 219 -4.53 -11.48 4.60
CA ARG A 219 -3.84 -10.44 3.85
C ARG A 219 -4.63 -10.11 2.59
N LEU A 220 -4.14 -9.17 1.80
CA LEU A 220 -4.66 -8.90 0.47
C LEU A 220 -4.06 -9.87 -0.55
N LEU A 221 -4.72 -10.02 -1.71
CA LEU A 221 -4.18 -10.78 -2.84
C LEU A 221 -2.92 -10.09 -3.39
N THR A 222 -1.96 -10.87 -3.87
CA THR A 222 -0.93 -10.35 -4.77
C THR A 222 -1.53 -10.11 -6.16
N TYR A 223 -0.81 -9.40 -7.03
CA TYR A 223 -1.29 -9.19 -8.40
C TYR A 223 -1.45 -10.51 -9.16
N ASP A 224 -0.47 -11.42 -9.06
CA ASP A 224 -0.52 -12.71 -9.77
C ASP A 224 -1.67 -13.57 -9.25
N GLU A 225 -1.89 -13.60 -7.93
CA GLU A 225 -3.04 -14.27 -7.33
C GLU A 225 -4.36 -13.64 -7.80
N PHE A 226 -4.44 -12.30 -7.87
CA PHE A 226 -5.62 -11.60 -8.35
C PHE A 226 -5.98 -11.98 -9.78
N ILE A 227 -4.99 -11.98 -10.69
CA ILE A 227 -5.18 -12.37 -12.10
C ILE A 227 -5.75 -13.78 -12.18
N GLU A 228 -5.19 -14.70 -11.39
CA GLU A 228 -5.61 -16.09 -11.40
C GLU A 228 -7.03 -16.29 -10.87
N VAL A 229 -7.43 -15.59 -9.79
CA VAL A 229 -8.78 -15.74 -9.21
C VAL A 229 -9.85 -14.92 -9.93
N SER A 230 -9.47 -13.90 -10.70
CA SER A 230 -10.43 -13.00 -11.35
C SER A 230 -10.96 -13.53 -12.70
N PRO A 231 -12.18 -13.13 -13.11
CA PRO A 231 -12.74 -13.44 -14.44
C PRO A 231 -12.11 -12.60 -15.56
N PHE A 232 -11.33 -11.58 -15.22
CA PHE A 232 -10.76 -10.67 -16.20
C PHE A 232 -9.50 -11.28 -16.81
N SER A 233 -9.34 -11.06 -18.11
CA SER A 233 -8.15 -11.43 -18.84
C SER A 233 -7.46 -10.16 -19.32
N GLU A 234 -6.14 -10.21 -19.35
CA GLU A 234 -5.33 -9.10 -19.82
C GLU A 234 -5.66 -8.83 -21.30
N LYS A 235 -6.35 -7.72 -21.56
CA LYS A 235 -6.39 -7.14 -22.91
C LYS A 235 -5.34 -6.04 -22.95
N ILE A 236 -4.12 -6.42 -23.29
CA ILE A 236 -3.12 -5.47 -23.78
C ILE A 236 -3.54 -5.08 -25.19
N ASP A 237 -4.21 -3.94 -25.30
CA ASP A 237 -4.05 -2.95 -26.36
C ASP A 237 -5.28 -2.05 -26.35
N ASP A 238 -5.13 -0.89 -25.72
CA ASP A 238 -5.66 0.31 -26.33
C ASP A 238 -4.45 1.18 -26.66
N ASP A 239 -3.97 1.03 -27.89
CA ASP A 239 -3.07 1.94 -28.60
C ASP A 239 -3.62 3.38 -28.66
N SER A 240 -4.78 3.65 -28.05
CA SER A 240 -5.22 5.00 -27.69
C SER A 240 -4.39 5.51 -26.51
N GLY A 241 -3.19 6.00 -26.83
CA GLY A 241 -2.19 6.49 -25.89
C GLY A 241 -2.76 7.22 -24.68
N LEU A 242 -2.12 6.99 -23.52
CA LEU A 242 -2.09 7.89 -22.36
C LEU A 242 -3.37 8.72 -22.19
N SER A 243 -4.47 8.10 -21.74
CA SER A 243 -5.57 8.90 -21.18
C SER A 243 -5.09 9.46 -19.85
N PHE A 244 -4.36 10.56 -19.92
CA PHE A 244 -4.10 11.41 -18.77
C PHE A 244 -5.47 11.72 -18.15
N TYR A 245 -5.69 11.22 -16.94
CA TYR A 245 -6.81 11.60 -16.10
C TYR A 245 -6.58 13.07 -15.68
N SER A 246 -6.88 14.00 -16.58
CA SER A 246 -7.02 15.42 -16.26
C SER A 246 -8.51 15.72 -16.14
N PRO A 247 -8.99 16.28 -15.01
CA PRO A 247 -10.35 16.79 -14.95
C PRO A 247 -10.54 17.82 -16.08
N PRO A 248 -11.72 17.87 -16.72
CA PRO A 248 -11.91 18.66 -17.92
C PRO A 248 -11.66 20.15 -17.63
N LEU A 249 -10.84 20.78 -18.46
CA LEU A 249 -10.59 22.22 -18.38
C LEU A 249 -11.75 22.96 -19.05
N ASN A 250 -12.41 23.84 -18.30
CA ASN A 250 -13.47 24.70 -18.82
C ASN A 250 -12.86 25.74 -19.76
N ARG A 251 -13.33 25.78 -21.01
CA ARG A 251 -13.09 26.91 -21.92
C ARG A 251 -14.40 27.52 -22.35
N THR A 252 -14.59 28.80 -21.99
CA THR A 252 -15.69 29.59 -22.52
C THR A 252 -15.21 30.35 -23.75
N PHE A 253 -15.89 30.15 -24.88
CA PHE A 253 -15.66 30.92 -26.10
C PHE A 253 -17.03 31.34 -26.66
N ASN A 254 -17.22 32.63 -26.93
CA ASN A 254 -18.49 33.20 -27.40
C ASN A 254 -19.74 32.85 -26.55
N GLY A 255 -19.59 32.73 -25.23
CA GLY A 255 -20.71 32.44 -24.33
C GLY A 255 -21.12 30.97 -24.24
N GLU A 256 -20.47 30.09 -25.02
CA GLU A 256 -20.62 28.64 -24.91
C GLU A 256 -19.42 28.05 -24.15
N THR A 257 -19.69 27.24 -23.14
CA THR A 257 -18.67 26.51 -22.37
C THR A 257 -18.45 25.16 -23.03
N SER A 258 -17.21 24.88 -23.43
CA SER A 258 -16.78 23.59 -23.96
C SER A 258 -15.64 23.03 -23.12
N PHE A 259 -15.55 21.70 -23.05
CA PHE A 259 -14.49 20.99 -22.34
C PHE A 259 -13.35 20.68 -23.29
N ILE A 260 -12.10 21.02 -22.93
CA ILE A 260 -10.92 20.59 -23.69
C ILE A 260 -10.37 19.30 -23.04
N GLY A 261 -10.14 18.26 -23.84
CA GLY A 261 -9.26 17.14 -23.44
C GLY A 261 -9.76 15.71 -23.69
N GLN A 262 -11.00 15.49 -24.15
CA GLN A 262 -11.46 14.17 -24.57
C GLN A 262 -12.39 14.25 -25.79
N PRO A 263 -12.42 13.22 -26.66
CA PRO A 263 -13.58 12.96 -27.51
C PRO A 263 -14.80 12.72 -26.61
N ASN A 264 -16.00 13.02 -27.12
CA ASN A 264 -17.28 12.73 -26.48
C ASN A 264 -17.53 11.20 -26.33
N GLU A 265 -16.67 10.47 -25.65
CA GLU A 265 -17.14 9.32 -24.89
C GLU A 265 -17.78 9.92 -23.65
N GLU A 266 -19.10 9.82 -23.54
CA GLU A 266 -19.80 10.05 -22.28
C GLU A 266 -18.96 9.39 -21.18
N PHE A 267 -18.50 10.18 -20.21
CA PHE A 267 -17.76 9.70 -19.05
C PHE A 267 -18.75 8.89 -18.20
N GLU A 268 -19.08 7.71 -18.68
CA GLU A 268 -20.05 6.84 -18.04
C GLU A 268 -19.30 6.22 -16.88
N TYR A 269 -19.47 6.81 -15.70
CA TYR A 269 -19.13 6.17 -14.45
C TYR A 269 -19.95 4.89 -14.38
N ASN A 270 -19.36 3.82 -14.89
CA ASN A 270 -20.09 2.59 -15.05
C ASN A 270 -20.18 1.98 -13.66
N CYS A 271 -21.32 2.21 -13.02
CA CYS A 271 -21.70 1.87 -11.66
C CYS A 271 -21.43 2.86 -10.51
N LEU A 272 -21.06 4.12 -10.77
CA LEU A 272 -20.88 5.12 -9.71
C LEU A 272 -21.54 6.44 -10.07
N SER A 273 -22.00 7.20 -9.08
CA SER A 273 -22.48 8.56 -9.28
C SER A 273 -22.13 9.45 -8.09
N PHE A 274 -21.89 10.72 -8.39
CA PHE A 274 -21.68 11.75 -7.38
C PHE A 274 -23.00 12.38 -6.97
N TYR A 275 -23.11 12.71 -5.69
CA TYR A 275 -24.26 13.35 -5.07
C TYR A 275 -23.79 14.49 -4.18
N ASP A 276 -24.45 15.63 -4.25
CA ASP A 276 -24.12 16.77 -3.38
C ASP A 276 -24.59 16.57 -1.93
N GLU A 277 -24.38 17.58 -1.07
CA GLU A 277 -24.80 17.53 0.33
C GLU A 277 -26.32 17.53 0.54
N ASN A 278 -27.10 17.87 -0.49
CA ASN A 278 -28.56 17.83 -0.47
C ASN A 278 -29.12 16.48 -0.99
N GLY A 279 -28.25 15.62 -1.52
CA GLY A 279 -28.63 14.36 -2.16
C GLY A 279 -29.00 14.51 -3.63
N ASP A 280 -28.70 15.66 -4.25
CA ASP A 280 -28.92 15.87 -5.68
C ASP A 280 -27.77 15.24 -6.48
N LYS A 281 -28.13 14.48 -7.52
CA LYS A 281 -27.18 13.82 -8.40
C LYS A 281 -26.38 14.85 -9.22
N ILE A 282 -25.07 14.73 -9.18
CA ILE A 282 -24.13 15.52 -9.99
C ILE A 282 -23.85 14.75 -11.27
N PHE A 283 -24.16 15.34 -12.42
CA PHE A 283 -23.82 14.76 -13.72
C PHE A 283 -22.32 14.92 -14.00
N GLY A 284 -21.62 13.80 -14.16
CA GLY A 284 -20.17 13.78 -14.41
C GLY A 284 -19.34 13.98 -13.14
N HIS A 285 -18.10 14.45 -13.30
CA HIS A 285 -17.22 14.71 -12.16
C HIS A 285 -17.59 16.05 -11.50
N PRO A 286 -17.56 16.13 -10.14
CA PRO A 286 -17.73 17.40 -9.45
C PRO A 286 -16.76 18.48 -9.94
N PRO A 287 -17.20 19.76 -9.99
CA PRO A 287 -16.31 20.86 -10.35
C PRO A 287 -15.20 21.00 -9.32
N TYR A 288 -14.09 21.62 -9.73
CA TYR A 288 -12.99 21.92 -8.82
C TYR A 288 -13.48 22.78 -7.64
N MET A 289 -13.19 22.32 -6.42
CA MET A 289 -13.60 22.98 -5.18
C MET A 289 -12.60 22.74 -4.06
N LYS A 290 -12.77 23.44 -2.95
CA LYS A 290 -11.92 23.26 -1.76
C LYS A 290 -12.10 21.85 -1.20
N GLU A 291 -11.02 21.28 -0.66
CA GLU A 291 -10.99 19.93 -0.09
C GLU A 291 -12.14 19.67 0.88
N LYS A 292 -12.36 20.58 1.85
CA LYS A 292 -13.47 20.48 2.81
C LYS A 292 -14.86 20.41 2.17
N SER A 293 -15.05 21.03 1.01
CA SER A 293 -16.31 20.95 0.26
C SER A 293 -16.40 19.64 -0.52
N PHE A 294 -15.29 19.21 -1.14
CA PHE A 294 -15.24 17.94 -1.87
C PHE A 294 -15.49 16.73 -0.96
N GLN A 295 -14.99 16.76 0.27
CA GLN A 295 -15.20 15.71 1.27
C GLN A 295 -16.67 15.54 1.71
N LYS A 296 -17.55 16.51 1.40
CA LYS A 296 -19.00 16.39 1.64
C LYS A 296 -19.77 15.75 0.50
N ILE A 297 -19.23 15.76 -0.71
CA ILE A 297 -19.87 15.13 -1.88
C ILE A 297 -19.89 13.63 -1.67
N GLN A 298 -21.01 12.97 -1.86
CA GLN A 298 -21.11 11.53 -1.76
C GLN A 298 -20.77 10.88 -3.10
N LEU A 299 -20.02 9.77 -3.07
CA LEU A 299 -19.81 8.90 -4.22
C LEU A 299 -20.50 7.57 -3.92
N LYS A 300 -21.59 7.28 -4.65
CA LYS A 300 -22.45 6.11 -4.43
C LYS A 300 -22.39 5.15 -5.60
N PHE A 301 -22.70 3.89 -5.32
CA PHE A 301 -22.93 2.89 -6.35
C PHE A 301 -24.29 3.08 -7.00
N GLU A 302 -24.36 2.77 -8.30
CA GLU A 302 -25.60 2.67 -9.07
C GLU A 302 -25.50 1.47 -10.00
N ASP A 303 -26.56 0.69 -10.20
CA ASP A 303 -26.61 -0.37 -11.22
C ASP A 303 -25.34 -1.27 -11.30
N VAL A 304 -24.85 -1.72 -10.15
CA VAL A 304 -23.61 -2.50 -10.05
C VAL A 304 -23.75 -3.82 -10.79
N LYS A 305 -22.84 -4.06 -11.74
CA LYS A 305 -22.74 -5.32 -12.49
C LYS A 305 -21.61 -6.15 -11.94
N TYR A 306 -21.89 -7.44 -11.75
CA TYR A 306 -20.91 -8.41 -11.28
C TYR A 306 -20.60 -9.44 -12.36
N LEU A 307 -19.33 -9.85 -12.40
CA LEU A 307 -18.88 -11.09 -13.03
C LEU A 307 -18.52 -12.07 -11.92
N GLU A 308 -18.63 -13.36 -12.21
CA GLU A 308 -18.37 -14.40 -11.22
C GLU A 308 -17.32 -15.38 -11.72
N LYS A 309 -16.38 -15.75 -10.85
CA LYS A 309 -15.41 -16.84 -11.06
C LYS A 309 -15.05 -17.43 -9.71
N HIS A 310 -14.95 -18.76 -9.62
CA HIS A 310 -14.69 -19.46 -8.35
C HIS A 310 -15.70 -19.09 -7.23
N GLU A 311 -16.95 -18.82 -7.59
CA GLU A 311 -17.99 -18.36 -6.64
C GLU A 311 -17.66 -17.01 -5.95
N LEU A 312 -16.73 -16.24 -6.52
CA LEU A 312 -16.39 -14.89 -6.10
C LEU A 312 -16.98 -13.87 -7.08
N ARG A 313 -17.56 -12.79 -6.56
CA ARG A 313 -18.18 -11.73 -7.35
C ARG A 313 -17.21 -10.57 -7.55
N PHE A 314 -17.00 -10.16 -8.79
CA PHE A 314 -16.14 -9.04 -9.16
C PHE A 314 -16.95 -7.95 -9.84
N ILE A 315 -16.74 -6.69 -9.45
CA ILE A 315 -17.42 -5.55 -10.10
C ILE A 315 -16.86 -5.35 -11.51
N ASP A 316 -17.73 -5.36 -12.52
CA ASP A 316 -17.39 -5.05 -13.92
C ASP A 316 -17.33 -3.53 -14.16
N SER A 317 -16.33 -2.86 -13.59
CA SER A 317 -16.18 -1.41 -13.67
C SER A 317 -14.75 -0.95 -13.92
N LYS A 318 -14.59 0.10 -14.75
CA LYS A 318 -13.32 0.84 -14.87
C LYS A 318 -13.13 1.81 -13.70
N ASN A 319 -14.19 2.08 -12.94
CA ASN A 319 -14.21 3.00 -11.81
C ASN A 319 -14.12 2.30 -10.45
N PHE A 320 -14.02 0.98 -10.42
CA PHE A 320 -13.78 0.21 -9.21
C PHE A 320 -12.40 -0.45 -9.26
N GLY A 321 -11.68 -0.38 -8.14
CA GLY A 321 -10.41 -1.07 -7.96
C GLY A 321 -10.35 -1.82 -6.64
N GLU A 322 -9.36 -2.70 -6.52
CA GLU A 322 -9.11 -3.48 -5.32
C GLU A 322 -7.68 -3.27 -4.82
N TRP A 323 -7.53 -3.06 -3.51
CA TRP A 323 -6.21 -3.00 -2.87
C TRP A 323 -5.49 -4.35 -2.96
N LEU A 324 -4.18 -4.30 -3.22
CA LEU A 324 -3.29 -5.45 -3.31
C LEU A 324 -2.24 -5.44 -2.21
N ASN A 325 -1.65 -6.61 -1.96
CA ASN A 325 -0.72 -6.85 -0.85
C ASN A 325 0.52 -5.94 -0.86
N ASN A 326 0.95 -5.47 -2.04
CA ASN A 326 2.13 -4.62 -2.22
C ASN A 326 1.81 -3.12 -2.18
N LYS A 327 0.75 -2.70 -1.47
CA LYS A 327 0.31 -1.30 -1.35
C LYS A 327 -0.03 -0.64 -2.68
N THR A 328 -0.41 -1.45 -3.68
CA THR A 328 -0.95 -0.96 -4.94
C THR A 328 -2.44 -1.28 -5.01
N CYS A 329 -3.10 -0.85 -6.08
CA CYS A 329 -4.43 -1.33 -6.39
C CYS A 329 -4.54 -1.65 -7.87
N VAL A 330 -5.48 -2.55 -8.17
CA VAL A 330 -5.77 -3.02 -9.53
C VAL A 330 -7.18 -2.59 -9.90
N CYS A 331 -7.36 -2.03 -11.09
CA CYS A 331 -8.69 -1.85 -11.65
C CYS A 331 -9.22 -3.21 -12.07
N CYS A 332 -10.38 -3.61 -11.54
CA CYS A 332 -10.92 -4.95 -11.78
C CYS A 332 -11.07 -5.23 -13.29
N LYS A 333 -11.66 -4.29 -14.04
CA LYS A 333 -11.96 -4.52 -15.46
C LYS A 333 -10.72 -4.49 -16.38
N THR A 334 -9.80 -3.56 -16.17
CA THR A 334 -8.67 -3.34 -17.09
C THR A 334 -7.39 -4.00 -16.63
N LEU A 335 -7.34 -4.49 -15.38
CA LEU A 335 -6.14 -5.05 -14.74
C LEU A 335 -4.96 -4.06 -14.62
N THR A 336 -5.19 -2.78 -14.93
CA THR A 336 -4.18 -1.73 -14.82
C THR A 336 -4.09 -1.19 -13.39
N GLY A 337 -2.97 -0.54 -13.07
CA GLY A 337 -2.82 0.16 -11.79
C GLY A 337 -3.76 1.36 -11.64
N PHE A 338 -3.75 1.99 -10.46
CA PHE A 338 -4.61 3.14 -10.10
C PHE A 338 -4.61 4.30 -11.11
N TYR A 339 -3.48 4.54 -11.78
CA TYR A 339 -3.30 5.62 -12.74
C TYR A 339 -3.45 5.17 -14.19
N ASN A 340 -3.92 3.95 -14.42
CA ASN A 340 -3.96 3.30 -15.74
C ASN A 340 -2.57 3.19 -16.41
N TYR A 341 -1.48 3.32 -15.65
CA TYR A 341 -0.12 3.09 -16.12
C TYR A 341 0.28 1.63 -15.94
N ILE A 342 1.13 1.15 -16.86
CA ILE A 342 1.80 -0.16 -16.78
C ILE A 342 2.82 -0.15 -15.64
N ALA A 343 3.59 0.94 -15.50
CA ALA A 343 4.31 1.23 -14.28
C ALA A 343 3.27 1.42 -13.18
N LYS A 344 3.32 0.65 -12.09
CA LYS A 344 2.34 0.70 -10.99
C LYS A 344 2.85 1.64 -9.89
N PRO A 345 2.81 2.98 -10.05
CA PRO A 345 3.22 3.86 -8.96
C PRO A 345 2.30 3.61 -7.77
N THR A 346 2.86 3.66 -6.57
CA THR A 346 2.10 3.55 -5.33
C THR A 346 0.98 4.61 -5.37
N PRO A 347 -0.30 4.20 -5.27
CA PRO A 347 -1.40 5.13 -5.18
C PRO A 347 -1.30 5.94 -3.89
N VAL A 348 -2.09 7.01 -3.84
CA VAL A 348 -2.26 7.85 -2.64
C VAL A 348 -2.92 6.97 -1.56
N LEU A 349 -2.16 6.53 -0.57
CA LEU A 349 -2.56 5.51 0.41
C LEU A 349 -3.65 5.99 1.38
N ASP A 350 -3.75 7.30 1.57
CA ASP A 350 -4.75 8.04 2.33
C ASP A 350 -6.00 8.40 1.52
N SER A 351 -6.11 7.94 0.26
CA SER A 351 -7.29 8.10 -0.56
C SER A 351 -8.01 6.78 -0.86
N THR A 352 -9.33 6.87 -0.93
CA THR A 352 -10.26 5.84 -1.42
C THR A 352 -10.37 5.81 -2.95
N GLY A 353 -9.78 6.79 -3.64
CA GLY A 353 -9.89 6.97 -5.09
C GLY A 353 -10.98 7.95 -5.53
N LYS A 354 -11.75 8.49 -4.57
CA LYS A 354 -12.89 9.39 -4.81
C LYS A 354 -12.58 10.57 -5.72
N TYR A 355 -11.40 11.18 -5.57
CA TYR A 355 -10.97 12.33 -6.38
C TYR A 355 -10.81 12.04 -7.88
N LYS A 356 -10.86 10.77 -8.29
CA LYS A 356 -10.92 10.33 -9.69
C LYS A 356 -12.28 9.75 -10.09
N GLY A 357 -13.28 9.88 -9.22
CA GLY A 357 -14.56 9.17 -9.34
C GLY A 357 -14.35 7.67 -9.39
N ARG A 358 -13.57 7.16 -8.43
CA ARG A 358 -13.36 5.73 -8.22
C ARG A 358 -13.61 5.35 -6.77
N LYS A 359 -14.02 4.09 -6.57
CA LYS A 359 -14.01 3.44 -5.25
C LYS A 359 -12.94 2.35 -5.23
N THR A 360 -12.28 2.18 -4.10
CA THR A 360 -11.24 1.16 -3.92
C THR A 360 -11.62 0.24 -2.76
N GLY A 361 -12.12 -0.95 -3.11
CA GLY A 361 -12.45 -1.99 -2.15
C GLY A 361 -11.28 -2.95 -1.92
N PHE A 362 -11.58 -4.07 -1.29
CA PHE A 362 -10.59 -5.11 -1.02
C PHE A 362 -11.25 -6.45 -0.71
N ARG A 363 -10.46 -7.51 -0.84
CA ARG A 363 -10.78 -8.87 -0.41
C ARG A 363 -9.68 -9.38 0.50
N LEU A 364 -10.04 -10.35 1.31
CA LEU A 364 -9.11 -11.04 2.19
C LEU A 364 -8.77 -12.40 1.61
N CYS A 365 -7.50 -12.78 1.72
CA CYS A 365 -7.07 -14.14 1.47
C CYS A 365 -6.09 -14.61 2.55
N TYR A 366 -6.04 -15.91 2.76
CA TYR A 366 -4.98 -16.56 3.54
C TYR A 366 -4.69 -17.94 2.98
N GLU A 367 -3.48 -18.44 3.21
CA GLU A 367 -3.07 -19.76 2.77
C GLU A 367 -3.62 -20.83 3.72
N LEU A 368 -4.30 -21.82 3.15
CA LEU A 368 -4.78 -22.98 3.88
C LEU A 368 -3.68 -24.04 3.92
N LYS A 369 -3.33 -24.47 5.14
CA LYS A 369 -2.42 -25.59 5.37
C LYS A 369 -3.17 -26.90 5.27
N ASP A 370 -2.55 -27.86 4.59
CA ASP A 370 -3.01 -29.25 4.51
C ASP A 370 -3.01 -29.96 5.87
#